data_AF-A0A3D0Z062-F1
#
_entry.id   AF-A0A3D0Z062-F1
#
_cell.length_a   1.000
_cell.length_b   1.000
_cell.length_c   1.000
_cell.angle_alpha   90.00
_cell.angle_beta   90.00
_cell.angle_gamma   90.00
#
_symmetry.space_group_name_H-M   'P 1'
#
loop_
_entity.id
_entity.type
_entity.pdbx_description
1 polymer ?
#
loop_
_entity_poly.entity_id
_entity_poly.type
_entity_poly.pdbx_seq_one_letter_code
_entity_poly.pdbx_strand_id
1 'polypeptide(L)' 'MLKGEQKQVIIGEHQFHEKDTGSAEVQVALLTRRIQDLTEHLKEHKRDFHSR' A
#
# COMPACT_ATOMS: atom_id res chain seq x y z
N MET A 1 5.29 5.36 -4.05
CA MET A 1 4.15 4.91 -4.88
C MET A 1 4.33 3.42 -5.08
N LEU A 2 3.32 2.61 -4.72
CA LEU A 2 3.39 1.15 -4.77
C LEU A 2 3.72 0.66 -6.18
N LYS A 3 4.90 0.05 -6.34
CA LYS A 3 5.28 -0.64 -7.58
C LYS A 3 4.55 -1.98 -7.70
N GLY A 4 4.28 -2.42 -8.92
CA GLY A 4 3.53 -3.66 -9.18
C GLY A 4 4.13 -4.89 -8.49
N GLU A 5 5.46 -4.98 -8.43
CA GLU A 5 6.17 -6.08 -7.75
C GLU A 5 5.92 -6.08 -6.23
N GLN A 6 6.01 -4.91 -5.58
CA GLN A 6 5.75 -4.78 -4.14
C GLN A 6 4.29 -5.10 -3.79
N LYS A 7 3.36 -4.77 -4.68
CA LYS A 7 1.95 -5.10 -4.52
C LYS A 7 1.75 -6.62 -4.51
N GLN A 8 2.39 -7.36 -5.41
CA GLN A 8 2.25 -8.82 -5.47
C GLN A 8 2.89 -9.51 -4.27
N VAL A 9 3.99 -8.99 -3.73
CA VAL A 9 4.59 -9.50 -2.49
C VAL A 9 3.60 -9.37 -1.32
N ILE A 10 3.03 -8.18 -1.11
CA ILE A 10 2.09 -7.93 0.00
C ILE A 10 0.83 -8.79 -0.13
N ILE A 11 0.31 -8.95 -1.35
CA ILE A 11 -0.83 -9.86 -1.57
C ILE A 11 -0.44 -11.30 -1.23
N GLY A 12 0.73 -11.76 -1.68
CA GLY A 12 1.22 -13.11 -1.40
C GLY A 12 1.37 -13.44 0.09
N GLU A 13 1.78 -12.45 0.89
CA GLU A 13 1.97 -12.59 2.34
C GLU A 13 0.67 -12.62 3.14
N HIS A 14 -0.39 -11.98 2.65
CA HIS A 14 -1.63 -11.75 3.40
C HIS A 14 -2.87 -12.45 2.82
N GLN A 15 -2.77 -13.05 1.63
CA GLN A 15 -3.87 -13.75 0.98
C GLN A 15 -4.23 -15.05 1.71
N PHE A 16 -5.52 -15.36 1.82
CA PHE A 16 -5.96 -16.66 2.35
C PHE A 16 -5.86 -17.80 1.34
N HIS A 17 -5.94 -17.47 0.05
CA HIS A 17 -5.82 -18.41 -1.06
C HIS A 17 -5.23 -17.69 -2.28
N GLU A 18 -4.71 -18.41 -3.26
CA GLU A 18 -3.90 -17.85 -4.38
C GLU A 18 -4.56 -16.73 -5.20
N LYS A 19 -5.89 -16.63 -5.18
CA LYS A 19 -6.66 -15.59 -5.90
C LYS A 19 -7.24 -14.52 -4.99
N ASP A 20 -6.92 -14.54 -3.70
CA ASP A 20 -7.46 -13.60 -2.73
C ASP A 20 -6.72 -12.27 -2.87
N THR A 21 -7.38 -11.34 -3.56
CA THR A 21 -6.91 -9.98 -3.77
C THR A 21 -7.79 -8.96 -3.05
N GLY A 22 -8.85 -9.41 -2.37
CA GLY A 22 -9.96 -8.58 -1.93
C GLY A 22 -10.32 -8.72 -0.45
N SER A 23 -9.73 -9.68 0.27
CA SER A 23 -9.92 -9.81 1.71
C SER A 23 -9.54 -8.54 2.46
N ALA A 24 -10.14 -8.39 3.65
CA ALA A 24 -9.87 -7.24 4.50
C ALA A 24 -8.39 -7.17 4.86
N GLU A 25 -7.76 -8.31 5.12
CA GLU A 25 -6.36 -8.47 5.48
C GLU A 25 -5.43 -7.99 4.36
N VAL A 26 -5.65 -8.44 3.12
CA VAL A 26 -4.89 -8.00 1.95
C VAL A 26 -5.09 -6.50 1.70
N GLN A 27 -6.34 -6.01 1.76
CA GLN A 27 -6.63 -4.61 1.51
C GLN A 27 -6.04 -3.69 2.59
N VAL A 28 -6.12 -4.08 3.87
CA VAL A 28 -5.50 -3.36 4.98
C VAL A 28 -3.99 -3.28 4.78
N ALA A 29 -3.33 -4.41 4.47
CA ALA A 29 -1.88 -4.43 4.25
C ALA A 29 -1.45 -3.49 3.09
N LEU A 30 -2.19 -3.51 1.97
CA LEU A 30 -1.95 -2.63 0.84
C LEU A 30 -2.14 -1.14 1.18
N LEU A 31 -3.22 -0.80 1.89
CA LEU A 31 -3.50 0.57 2.31
C LEU A 31 -2.47 1.06 3.33
N THR A 32 -2.07 0.22 4.29
CA THR A 32 -1.01 0.54 5.25
C THR A 32 0.30 0.87 4.55
N ARG A 33 0.73 0.06 3.58
CA ARG A 33 1.94 0.34 2.80
C ARG A 33 1.82 1.66 2.03
N ARG A 34 0.66 1.91 1.43
CA ARG A 34 0.39 3.16 0.70
C ARG A 34 0.45 4.38 1.61
N ILE A 35 -0.10 4.29 2.82
CA ILE A 35 -0.05 5.36 3.83
C ILE A 35 1.40 5.64 4.24
N GLN A 36 2.22 4.60 4.44
CA GLN A 36 3.64 4.78 4.77
C GLN A 36 4.40 5.50 3.64
N ASP A 37 4.20 5.08 2.39
CA ASP A 37 4.79 5.75 1.22
C ASP A 37 4.38 7.22 1.14
N LEU A 38 3.08 7.49 1.33
CA LEU A 38 2.56 8.85 1.27
C LEU A 38 3.06 9.71 2.43
N THR A 39 3.21 9.11 3.61
CA THR A 39 3.77 9.78 4.77
C THR A 39 5.21 10.23 4.50
N GLU A 40 6.03 9.38 3.87
CA GLU A 40 7.39 9.74 3.52
C GLU A 40 7.44 10.81 2.42
N HIS A 41 6.61 10.68 1.38
CA HIS A 41 6.45 11.72 0.34
C HIS A 41 6.11 13.08 0.94
N LEU A 42 5.13 13.14 1.85
CA LEU A 42 4.71 14.38 2.49
C LEU A 42 5.75 14.91 3.49
N LYS A 43 6.69 14.08 3.97
CA LYS A 43 7.82 14.58 4.76
C LYS A 43 8.79 15.37 3.90
N GLU A 44 9.04 14.95 2.67
CA GLU A 44 9.89 15.67 1.72
C GLU A 44 9.14 16.88 1.12
N HIS A 45 7.87 16.69 0.77
CA HIS A 45 7.04 17.68 0.10
C HIS A 45 6.06 18.38 1.06
N LYS A 46 6.58 19.18 1.99
CA LYS A 46 5.78 19.83 3.06
C LYS A 46 4.61 20.71 2.59
N ARG A 47 4.66 21.23 1.36
CA ARG A 47 3.65 22.13 0.77
C ARG A 47 2.68 21.43 -0.18
N ASP A 48 2.81 20.12 -0.35
CA ASP A 48 1.89 19.34 -1.16
C ASP A 48 0.64 18.98 -0.32
N PHE A 49 -0.43 19.75 -0.51
CA PHE A 49 -1.72 19.53 0.14
C PHE A 49 -2.69 18.71 -0.73
N HIS A 50 -2.44 18.56 -2.02
CA HIS A 50 -3.33 17.82 -2.93
C HIS A 50 -3.14 16.31 -2.79
N SER A 51 -1.94 15.89 -2.38
CA SER A 51 -1.65 14.49 -2.10
C SER A 51 -2.05 14.04 -0.68
N ARG A 52 -2.44 14.96 0.21
CA ARG A 52 -2.77 14.66 1.62
C ARG A 52 -4.19 14.16 1.80
#